data_AF-A0A1Q5Q3M6-F1
#
_entry.id   AF-A0A1Q5Q3M6-F1
#
_cell.length_a   1.000
_cell.length_b   1.000
_cell.length_c   1.000
_cell.angle_alpha   90.00
_cell.angle_beta   90.00
_cell.angle_gamma   90.00
#
_symmetry.space_group_name_H-M   'P 1'
#
loop_
_entity.id
_entity.type
_entity.pdbx_description
1 polymer ?
#
loop_
_entity_poly.entity_id
_entity_poly.type
_entity_poly.pdbx_seq_one_letter_code
_entity_poly.pdbx_strand_id
1 'polypeptide(L)'
;MRDHMASVASSRAKGWREISRATAPVSEDFVADLRDGTWISRILDSMAWTNEGGERLVATARTILPFERGAASRPLASDVVELQHGNDGDPDLSARCAQQYEWCAAEADAWSSGDEAGGRELRLRQFTDLDGALLDDLIDHCNGLVTGLHSDIHVVIARVITAFLALESGRNLTDPLP
;
A
#
# COMPACT_ATOMS: atom_id res chain seq x y z
N MET A 1 -0.21 -23.60 12.56
CA MET A 1 0.64 -23.20 11.41
C MET A 1 -0.21 -22.81 10.22
N ARG A 2 -1.09 -23.69 9.70
CA ARG A 2 -2.01 -23.38 8.58
C ARG A 2 -2.87 -22.14 8.81
N ASP A 3 -3.60 -22.08 9.94
CA ASP A 3 -4.45 -20.91 10.27
C ASP A 3 -3.66 -19.60 10.37
N HIS A 4 -2.42 -19.68 10.86
CA HIS A 4 -1.53 -18.52 10.93
C HIS A 4 -1.10 -18.08 9.52
N MET A 5 -0.74 -19.00 8.62
CA MET A 5 -0.39 -18.67 7.24
C MET A 5 -1.56 -18.11 6.46
N ALA A 6 -2.77 -18.65 6.64
CA ALA A 6 -3.99 -18.11 6.06
C ALA A 6 -4.24 -16.66 6.54
N SER A 7 -4.08 -16.41 7.84
CA SER A 7 -4.23 -15.07 8.43
C SER A 7 -3.20 -14.07 7.90
N VAL A 8 -1.93 -14.49 7.79
CA VAL A 8 -0.86 -13.66 7.20
C VAL A 8 -1.17 -13.33 5.74
N ALA A 9 -1.49 -14.33 4.91
CA ALA A 9 -1.82 -14.12 3.50
C ALA A 9 -3.04 -13.19 3.33
N SER A 10 -4.08 -13.36 4.14
CA SER A 10 -5.25 -12.48 4.15
C SER A 10 -4.89 -11.04 4.54
N SER A 11 -3.97 -10.86 5.48
CA SER A 11 -3.52 -9.53 5.90
C SER A 11 -2.73 -8.86 4.78
N ARG A 12 -1.78 -9.57 4.16
CA ARG A 12 -1.04 -9.09 2.98
C ARG A 12 -1.94 -8.72 1.82
N ALA A 13 -2.98 -9.52 1.57
CA ALA A 13 -4.00 -9.21 0.55
C ALA A 13 -4.64 -7.83 0.80
N LYS A 14 -5.05 -7.54 2.04
CA LYS A 14 -5.62 -6.21 2.38
C LYS A 14 -4.64 -5.08 2.09
N GLY A 15 -3.35 -5.28 2.39
CA GLY A 15 -2.30 -4.30 2.09
C GLY A 15 -2.20 -4.04 0.59
N TRP A 16 -2.04 -5.09 -0.22
CA TRP A 16 -1.96 -4.98 -1.68
C TRP A 16 -3.19 -4.32 -2.32
N ARG A 17 -4.40 -4.56 -1.77
CA ARG A 17 -5.62 -3.87 -2.21
C ARG A 17 -5.51 -2.36 -2.02
N GLU A 18 -5.03 -1.93 -0.86
CA GLU A 18 -4.89 -0.49 -0.56
C GLU A 18 -3.73 0.15 -1.34
N ILE A 19 -2.65 -0.57 -1.66
CA ILE A 19 -1.58 -0.10 -2.56
C ILE A 19 -2.09 0.03 -4.01
N SER A 20 -2.90 -0.91 -4.48
CA SER A 20 -3.53 -0.82 -5.80
C SER A 20 -4.40 0.45 -5.93
N ARG A 21 -5.11 0.83 -4.86
CA ARG A 21 -5.89 2.08 -4.83
C ARG A 21 -5.01 3.33 -4.84
N ALA A 22 -3.89 3.32 -4.13
CA ALA A 22 -2.99 4.47 -4.06
C ALA A 22 -2.17 4.70 -5.34
N THR A 23 -1.96 3.64 -6.13
CA THR A 23 -1.30 3.70 -7.44
C THR A 23 -2.28 3.91 -8.60
N ALA A 24 -3.59 3.72 -8.38
CA ALA A 24 -4.61 4.00 -9.38
C ALA A 24 -4.77 5.52 -9.64
N PRO A 25 -5.38 5.90 -10.78
CA PRO A 25 -5.88 7.26 -10.95
C PRO A 25 -6.76 7.68 -9.77
N VAL A 26 -6.53 8.90 -9.29
CA VAL A 26 -7.19 9.43 -8.08
C VAL A 26 -8.71 9.39 -8.24
N SER A 27 -9.38 8.78 -7.25
CA SER A 27 -10.83 8.68 -7.16
C SER A 27 -11.36 9.38 -5.91
N GLU A 28 -12.59 9.87 -5.96
CA GLU A 28 -13.24 10.54 -4.82
C GLU A 28 -13.28 9.65 -3.57
N ASP A 29 -13.54 8.36 -3.72
CA ASP A 29 -13.58 7.39 -2.61
C ASP A 29 -12.21 7.23 -1.94
N PHE A 30 -11.13 7.22 -2.73
CA PHE A 30 -9.78 7.17 -2.17
C PHE A 30 -9.44 8.45 -1.41
N VAL A 31 -9.80 9.61 -1.95
CA VAL A 31 -9.59 10.90 -1.26
C VAL A 31 -10.42 10.97 0.02
N ALA A 32 -11.66 10.49 0.01
CA ALA A 32 -12.49 10.43 1.21
C ALA A 32 -11.85 9.56 2.30
N ASP A 33 -11.38 8.35 1.96
CA ASP A 33 -10.68 7.45 2.88
C ASP A 33 -9.32 8.02 3.37
N LEU A 34 -8.66 8.86 2.58
CA LEU A 34 -7.45 9.57 3.01
C LEU A 34 -7.79 10.66 4.02
N ARG A 35 -8.87 11.41 3.79
CA ARG A 35 -9.27 12.55 4.62
C ARG A 35 -9.71 12.15 6.03
N ASP A 36 -10.30 10.97 6.18
CA ASP A 36 -10.76 10.45 7.47
C ASP A 36 -9.79 9.43 8.11
N GLY A 37 -8.64 9.21 7.48
CA GLY A 37 -7.60 8.29 7.97
C GLY A 37 -7.93 6.80 7.78
N THR A 38 -9.05 6.47 7.13
CA THR A 38 -9.48 5.08 6.89
C THR A 38 -8.45 4.31 6.06
N TRP A 39 -7.88 4.91 5.02
CA TRP A 39 -6.88 4.22 4.18
C TRP A 39 -5.64 3.79 4.97
N ILE A 40 -5.09 4.69 5.79
CA ILE A 40 -3.92 4.38 6.64
C ILE A 40 -4.27 3.34 7.69
N SER A 41 -5.45 3.42 8.30
CA SER A 41 -5.89 2.44 9.28
C SER A 41 -5.96 1.04 8.66
N ARG A 42 -6.49 0.92 7.44
CA ARG A 42 -6.54 -0.35 6.70
C ARG A 42 -5.14 -0.88 6.36
N ILE A 43 -4.20 0.00 5.97
CA ILE A 43 -2.81 -0.39 5.74
C ILE A 43 -2.16 -0.87 7.05
N LEU A 44 -2.28 -0.12 8.15
CA LEU A 44 -1.73 -0.51 9.45
C LEU A 44 -2.24 -1.89 9.90
N ASP A 45 -3.56 -2.11 9.80
CA ASP A 45 -4.19 -3.39 10.10
C ASP A 45 -3.63 -4.53 9.23
N SER A 46 -3.30 -4.24 7.97
CA SER A 46 -2.72 -5.22 7.03
C SER A 46 -1.30 -5.67 7.42
N MET A 47 -0.61 -4.92 8.27
CA MET A 47 0.77 -5.19 8.71
C MET A 47 0.88 -5.62 10.17
N ALA A 48 -0.24 -5.68 10.89
CA ALA A 48 -0.30 -6.06 12.31
C ALA A 48 0.24 -7.48 12.60
N TRP A 49 0.43 -8.31 11.57
CA TRP A 49 1.08 -9.61 11.68
C TRP A 49 2.60 -9.54 11.90
N THR A 50 3.19 -8.34 11.86
CA THR A 50 4.63 -8.10 12.00
C THR A 50 4.91 -7.33 13.28
N ASN A 51 5.86 -7.81 14.09
CA ASN A 51 6.27 -7.09 15.30
C ASN A 51 7.14 -5.87 14.99
N GLU A 52 7.85 -5.84 13.85
CA GLU A 52 8.86 -4.82 13.52
C GLU A 52 8.37 -3.77 12.52
N GLY A 53 7.43 -4.11 11.62
CA GLY A 53 6.93 -3.17 10.60
C GLY A 53 5.98 -2.11 11.15
N GLY A 54 5.30 -2.40 12.26
CA GLY A 54 4.29 -1.52 12.85
C GLY A 54 4.85 -0.20 13.38
N GLU A 55 6.04 -0.18 13.99
CA GLU A 55 6.57 1.03 14.65
C GLU A 55 6.94 2.13 13.65
N ARG A 56 7.63 1.76 12.56
CA ARG A 56 8.02 2.70 11.50
C ARG A 56 6.78 3.29 10.82
N LEU A 57 5.74 2.48 10.60
CA LEU A 57 4.51 2.96 9.98
C LEU A 57 3.64 3.80 10.92
N VAL A 58 3.61 3.48 12.22
CA VAL A 58 2.90 4.29 13.22
C VAL A 58 3.50 5.70 13.32
N ALA A 59 4.82 5.83 13.19
CA ALA A 59 5.47 7.14 13.14
C ALA A 59 5.03 7.93 11.89
N THR A 60 5.00 7.29 10.72
CA THR A 60 4.49 7.89 9.47
C THR A 60 3.00 8.20 9.55
N ALA A 61 2.17 7.34 10.13
CA ALA A 61 0.73 7.54 10.30
C ALA A 61 0.41 8.81 11.10
N ARG A 62 1.23 9.14 12.10
CA ARG A 62 1.07 10.39 12.88
C ARG A 62 1.30 11.66 12.06
N THR A 63 2.00 11.57 10.93
CA THR A 63 2.20 12.71 10.02
C THR A 63 0.99 13.00 9.12
N ILE A 64 -0.04 12.13 9.12
CA ILE A 64 -1.32 12.35 8.42
C ILE A 64 -2.32 13.20 9.21
N LEU A 65 -2.24 13.20 10.54
CA LEU A 65 -3.16 13.96 11.40
C LEU A 65 -3.31 15.46 11.03
N PRO A 66 -2.28 16.17 10.53
CA PRO A 66 -2.42 17.51 9.98
C PRO A 66 -3.29 17.57 8.70
N PHE A 67 -3.22 16.57 7.83
CA PHE A 67 -4.02 16.47 6.61
C PHE A 67 -5.51 16.26 6.93
N GLU A 68 -5.84 15.38 7.89
CA GLU A 68 -7.22 15.18 8.36
C GLU A 68 -7.84 16.50 8.88
N ARG A 69 -7.05 17.30 9.61
CA ARG A 69 -7.48 18.59 10.17
C ARG A 69 -7.62 19.66 9.10
N GLY A 70 -6.71 19.72 8.13
CA GLY A 70 -6.75 20.67 7.02
C GLY A 70 -7.88 20.38 6.04
N ALA A 71 -8.11 19.11 5.75
CA ALA A 71 -9.14 18.65 4.82
C ALA A 71 -10.55 19.05 5.26
N ALA A 72 -10.86 19.02 6.55
CA ALA A 72 -12.17 19.42 7.08
C ALA A 72 -12.61 20.85 6.67
N SER A 73 -11.65 21.73 6.35
CA SER A 73 -11.92 23.11 5.93
C SER A 73 -12.07 23.30 4.41
N ARG A 74 -11.83 22.26 3.61
CA ARG A 74 -11.83 22.32 2.13
C ARG A 74 -12.84 21.35 1.50
N PRO A 75 -13.44 21.68 0.33
CA PRO A 75 -14.27 20.76 -0.41
C PRO A 75 -13.50 19.53 -0.92
N LEU A 76 -14.13 18.35 -0.94
CA LEU A 76 -13.54 17.10 -1.44
C LEU A 76 -12.97 17.25 -2.86
N ALA A 77 -13.71 17.91 -3.75
CA ALA A 77 -13.29 18.15 -5.13
C ALA A 77 -11.97 18.93 -5.23
N SER A 78 -11.67 19.81 -4.28
CA SER A 78 -10.38 20.53 -4.27
C SER A 78 -9.23 19.61 -3.92
N ASP A 79 -9.41 18.68 -2.97
CA ASP A 79 -8.38 17.71 -2.60
C ASP A 79 -8.15 16.69 -3.73
N VAL A 80 -9.21 16.31 -4.47
CA VAL A 80 -9.10 15.46 -5.67
C VAL A 80 -8.22 16.12 -6.72
N VAL A 81 -8.48 17.40 -7.05
CA VAL A 81 -7.68 18.14 -8.01
C VAL A 81 -6.23 18.30 -7.54
N GLU A 82 -6.01 18.57 -6.25
CA GLU A 82 -4.67 18.67 -5.65
C GLU A 82 -3.91 17.34 -5.78
N LEU A 83 -4.54 16.22 -5.44
CA LEU A 83 -3.92 14.90 -5.52
C LEU A 83 -3.62 14.51 -6.97
N GLN A 84 -4.51 14.81 -7.92
CA GLN A 84 -4.31 14.55 -9.35
C GLN A 84 -3.10 15.33 -9.90
N HIS A 85 -2.95 16.62 -9.54
CA HIS A 85 -1.83 17.43 -10.04
C HIS A 85 -0.45 16.93 -9.60
N GLY A 86 -0.37 16.09 -8.56
CA GLY A 86 0.88 15.47 -8.11
C GLY A 86 0.96 13.96 -8.30
N ASN A 87 -0.12 13.33 -8.76
CA ASN A 87 -0.21 11.90 -9.00
C ASN A 87 -1.35 11.62 -9.99
N ASP A 88 -1.03 11.50 -11.27
CA ASP A 88 -2.00 11.07 -12.30
C ASP A 88 -2.44 9.61 -12.10
N GLY A 89 -1.73 8.87 -11.24
CA GLY A 89 -1.86 7.42 -11.10
C GLY A 89 -1.24 6.68 -12.28
N ASP A 90 -1.06 5.38 -12.09
CA ASP A 90 -0.59 4.46 -13.10
C ASP A 90 -1.54 3.24 -13.13
N PRO A 91 -2.45 3.17 -14.12
CA PRO A 91 -3.41 2.07 -14.25
C PRO A 91 -2.75 0.69 -14.38
N ASP A 92 -1.60 0.60 -15.05
CA ASP A 92 -0.90 -0.67 -15.28
C ASP A 92 -0.22 -1.12 -13.97
N LEU A 93 0.40 -0.20 -13.25
CA LEU A 93 0.96 -0.46 -11.92
C LEU A 93 -0.12 -0.85 -10.91
N SER A 94 -1.26 -0.16 -10.93
CA SER A 94 -2.42 -0.46 -10.09
C SER A 94 -2.98 -1.86 -10.38
N ALA A 95 -3.07 -2.25 -11.66
CA ALA A 95 -3.52 -3.58 -12.06
C ALA A 95 -2.56 -4.69 -11.58
N ARG A 96 -1.25 -4.44 -11.61
CA ARG A 96 -0.24 -5.39 -11.07
C ARG A 96 -0.33 -5.50 -9.54
N CYS A 97 -0.57 -4.41 -8.84
CA CYS A 97 -0.84 -4.44 -7.39
C CYS A 97 -2.14 -5.20 -7.07
N ALA A 98 -3.18 -5.03 -7.90
CA ALA A 98 -4.42 -5.80 -7.76
C ALA A 98 -4.16 -7.31 -8.00
N GLN A 99 -3.27 -7.66 -8.93
CA GLN A 99 -2.89 -9.05 -9.15
C GLN A 99 -2.17 -9.67 -7.93
N GLN A 100 -1.34 -8.91 -7.22
CA GLN A 100 -0.73 -9.34 -5.95
C GLN A 100 -1.79 -9.58 -4.87
N TYR A 101 -2.80 -8.71 -4.79
CA TYR A 101 -3.97 -8.92 -3.92
C TYR A 101 -4.67 -10.26 -4.22
N GLU A 102 -4.99 -10.52 -5.48
CA GLU A 102 -5.67 -11.76 -5.90
C GLU A 102 -4.84 -13.00 -5.54
N TRP A 103 -3.52 -12.97 -5.75
CA TRP A 103 -2.66 -14.09 -5.36
C TRP A 103 -2.58 -14.28 -3.84
N CYS A 104 -2.54 -13.20 -3.06
CA CYS A 104 -2.55 -13.30 -1.60
C CYS A 104 -3.90 -13.84 -1.07
N ALA A 105 -5.01 -13.45 -1.69
CA ALA A 105 -6.34 -13.96 -1.35
C ALA A 105 -6.45 -15.46 -1.66
N ALA A 106 -6.05 -15.87 -2.87
CA ALA A 106 -5.99 -17.28 -3.25
C ALA A 106 -5.04 -18.09 -2.35
N GLU A 107 -3.94 -17.48 -1.90
CA GLU A 107 -3.00 -18.12 -0.97
C GLU A 107 -3.66 -18.38 0.39
N ALA A 108 -4.43 -17.41 0.91
CA ALA A 108 -5.18 -17.57 2.15
C ALA A 108 -6.21 -18.72 2.04
N ASP A 109 -6.89 -18.82 0.90
CA ASP A 109 -7.86 -19.88 0.63
C ASP A 109 -7.18 -21.27 0.54
N ALA A 110 -6.01 -21.35 -0.11
CA ALA A 110 -5.22 -22.58 -0.15
C ALA A 110 -4.80 -23.04 1.26
N TRP A 111 -4.28 -22.12 2.09
CA TRP A 111 -3.91 -22.45 3.47
C TRP A 111 -5.09 -22.88 4.33
N SER A 112 -6.24 -22.22 4.20
CA SER A 112 -7.45 -22.53 4.98
C SER A 112 -8.10 -23.85 4.57
N SER A 113 -8.04 -24.20 3.29
CA SER A 113 -8.54 -25.48 2.76
C SER A 113 -7.56 -26.65 2.98
N GLY A 114 -6.31 -26.37 3.37
CA GLY A 114 -5.28 -27.37 3.63
C GLY A 114 -4.42 -27.73 2.41
N ASP A 115 -4.56 -27.02 1.30
CA ASP A 115 -3.68 -27.11 0.14
C ASP A 115 -2.36 -26.36 0.39
N GLU A 116 -1.45 -27.00 1.14
CA GLU A 116 -0.15 -26.41 1.46
C GLU A 116 0.75 -26.24 0.23
N ALA A 117 0.59 -27.09 -0.79
CA ALA A 117 1.39 -27.01 -2.00
C ALA A 117 1.00 -25.78 -2.83
N GLY A 118 -0.31 -25.59 -3.05
CA GLY A 118 -0.84 -24.41 -3.73
C GLY A 118 -0.52 -23.12 -2.98
N GLY A 119 -0.63 -23.11 -1.64
CA GLY A 119 -0.25 -21.95 -0.83
C GLY A 119 1.23 -21.56 -0.99
N ARG A 120 2.16 -22.53 -1.02
CA ARG A 120 3.59 -22.26 -1.25
C ARG A 120 3.88 -21.78 -2.67
N GLU A 121 3.23 -22.37 -3.66
CA GLU A 121 3.38 -21.98 -5.06
C GLU A 121 2.93 -20.52 -5.29
N LEU A 122 1.76 -20.15 -4.76
CA LEU A 122 1.25 -18.78 -4.83
C LEU A 122 2.19 -17.79 -4.14
N ARG A 123 2.70 -18.12 -2.96
CA ARG A 123 3.67 -17.26 -2.25
C ARG A 123 4.96 -17.07 -3.05
N LEU A 124 5.49 -18.13 -3.65
CA LEU A 124 6.70 -18.03 -4.50
C LEU A 124 6.43 -17.16 -5.73
N ARG A 125 5.25 -17.28 -6.34
CA ARG A 125 4.85 -16.46 -7.49
C ARG A 125 4.77 -14.98 -7.13
N GLN A 126 4.12 -14.65 -6.01
CA GLN A 126 4.06 -13.27 -5.50
C GLN A 126 5.45 -12.69 -5.30
N PHE A 127 6.34 -13.43 -4.63
CA PHE A 127 7.72 -13.01 -4.37
C PHE A 127 8.49 -12.81 -5.67
N THR A 128 8.39 -13.74 -6.62
CA THR A 128 9.11 -13.65 -7.91
C THR A 128 8.63 -12.47 -8.75
N ASP A 129 7.34 -12.17 -8.75
CA ASP A 129 6.78 -11.02 -9.46
C ASP A 129 7.18 -9.69 -8.80
N LEU A 130 7.17 -9.64 -7.46
CA LEU A 130 7.63 -8.48 -6.70
C LEU A 130 9.12 -8.22 -6.92
N ASP A 131 9.95 -9.25 -6.77
CA ASP A 131 11.42 -9.18 -6.93
C ASP A 131 11.86 -8.93 -8.37
N GLY A 132 10.94 -9.10 -9.33
CA GLY A 132 11.10 -8.66 -10.71
C GLY A 132 10.96 -7.14 -10.85
N ALA A 133 10.27 -6.69 -11.90
CA ALA A 133 10.14 -5.25 -12.18
C ALA A 133 9.20 -4.51 -11.22
N LEU A 134 8.28 -5.21 -10.53
CA LEU A 134 7.20 -4.54 -9.79
C LEU A 134 7.73 -3.69 -8.65
N LEU A 135 8.71 -4.17 -7.90
CA LEU A 135 9.28 -3.41 -6.80
C LEU A 135 9.97 -2.13 -7.29
N ASP A 136 10.77 -2.23 -8.35
CA ASP A 136 11.49 -1.08 -8.90
C ASP A 136 10.51 -0.03 -9.46
N ASP A 137 9.47 -0.46 -10.18
CA ASP A 137 8.43 0.43 -10.70
C ASP A 137 7.66 1.13 -9.56
N LEU A 138 7.38 0.42 -8.45
CA LEU A 138 6.73 1.00 -7.27
C LEU A 138 7.64 1.99 -6.52
N ILE A 139 8.95 1.74 -6.50
CA ILE A 139 9.93 2.68 -5.92
C ILE A 139 10.00 3.94 -6.79
N ASP A 140 10.05 3.80 -8.11
CA ASP A 140 10.07 4.92 -9.03
C ASP A 140 8.77 5.73 -8.95
N HIS A 141 7.62 5.06 -8.81
CA HIS A 141 6.35 5.72 -8.51
C HIS A 141 6.41 6.52 -7.19
N CYS A 142 6.91 5.91 -6.11
CA CYS A 142 7.09 6.61 -4.82
C CYS A 142 8.03 7.81 -4.92
N ASN A 143 9.10 7.72 -5.72
CA ASN A 143 10.01 8.81 -5.98
C ASN A 143 9.30 9.94 -6.74
N GLY A 144 8.51 9.59 -7.77
CA GLY A 144 7.69 10.54 -8.51
C GLY A 144 6.74 11.35 -7.61
N LEU A 145 6.14 10.71 -6.61
CA LEU A 145 5.25 11.37 -5.64
C LEU A 145 5.97 12.42 -4.77
N VAL A 146 7.29 12.30 -4.58
CA VAL A 146 8.05 13.23 -3.73
C VAL A 146 8.86 14.25 -4.53
N THR A 147 9.13 14.00 -5.81
CA THR A 147 9.92 14.89 -6.66
C THR A 147 9.09 16.00 -7.29
N GLY A 148 9.03 17.19 -6.69
CA GLY A 148 8.36 18.35 -7.28
C GLY A 148 7.75 19.31 -6.26
N LEU A 149 6.86 20.21 -6.71
CA LEU A 149 6.02 21.03 -5.83
C LEU A 149 4.78 20.21 -5.40
N HIS A 150 5.01 19.07 -4.77
CA HIS A 150 3.94 18.18 -4.28
C HIS A 150 3.55 18.55 -2.85
N SER A 151 2.30 18.25 -2.47
CA SER A 151 1.82 18.52 -1.12
C SER A 151 2.26 17.42 -0.15
N ASP A 152 2.23 17.71 1.15
CA ASP A 152 2.70 16.78 2.19
C ASP A 152 1.98 15.40 2.14
N ILE A 153 0.80 15.31 1.53
CA ILE A 153 0.06 14.04 1.38
C ILE A 153 0.70 13.10 0.37
N HIS A 154 1.31 13.60 -0.71
CA HIS A 154 2.02 12.74 -1.67
C HIS A 154 3.23 12.08 -0.99
N VAL A 155 3.96 12.84 -0.18
CA VAL A 155 5.07 12.34 0.64
C VAL A 155 4.61 11.28 1.63
N VAL A 156 3.46 11.51 2.27
CA VAL A 156 2.83 10.53 3.16
C VAL A 156 2.51 9.24 2.42
N ILE A 157 1.82 9.33 1.28
CA ILE A 157 1.43 8.16 0.47
C ILE A 157 2.67 7.37 0.09
N ALA A 158 3.70 8.05 -0.43
CA ALA A 158 4.97 7.44 -0.81
C ALA A 158 5.65 6.71 0.36
N ARG A 159 5.68 7.31 1.55
CA ARG A 159 6.26 6.68 2.75
C ARG A 159 5.47 5.46 3.23
N VAL A 160 4.14 5.53 3.19
CA VAL A 160 3.28 4.40 3.55
C VAL A 160 3.49 3.24 2.58
N ILE A 161 3.51 3.50 1.27
CA ILE A 161 3.81 2.50 0.25
C ILE A 161 5.21 1.92 0.47
N THR A 162 6.24 2.76 0.61
CA THR A 162 7.63 2.31 0.80
C THR A 162 7.78 1.38 2.01
N ALA A 163 7.14 1.70 3.12
CA ALA A 163 7.22 0.88 4.32
C ALA A 163 6.46 -0.44 4.19
N PHE A 164 5.33 -0.46 3.48
CA PHE A 164 4.68 -1.72 3.10
C PHE A 164 5.58 -2.59 2.19
N LEU A 165 6.28 -1.98 1.23
CA LEU A 165 7.19 -2.69 0.33
C LEU A 165 8.44 -3.22 1.01
N ALA A 166 8.99 -2.48 1.98
CA ALA A 166 10.11 -2.95 2.79
C ALA A 166 9.72 -4.23 3.54
N LEU A 167 8.48 -4.31 4.01
CA LEU A 167 7.95 -5.52 4.64
C LEU A 167 7.75 -6.66 3.64
N GLU A 168 7.06 -6.42 2.52
CA GLU A 168 6.73 -7.45 1.54
C GLU A 168 7.97 -8.04 0.85
N SER A 169 8.98 -7.20 0.58
CA SER A 169 10.22 -7.63 -0.08
C SER A 169 11.29 -8.13 0.90
N GLY A 170 11.17 -7.80 2.19
CA GLY A 170 12.25 -7.99 3.17
C GLY A 170 13.50 -7.15 2.90
N ARG A 171 13.46 -6.20 1.95
CA ARG A 171 14.58 -5.30 1.64
C ARG A 171 14.54 -4.07 2.54
N ASN A 172 15.71 -3.59 2.95
CA ASN A 172 15.80 -2.32 3.67
C ASN A 172 15.71 -1.16 2.66
N LEU A 173 14.49 -0.67 2.43
CA LEU A 173 14.25 0.47 1.54
C LEU A 173 14.50 1.78 2.28
N THR A 174 15.16 2.71 1.60
CA THR A 174 15.31 4.09 2.06
C THR A 174 13.99 4.83 1.87
N ASP A 175 13.61 5.65 2.85
CA ASP A 175 12.43 6.51 2.70
C ASP A 175 12.65 7.48 1.53
N PRO A 176 11.62 7.75 0.71
CA PRO A 176 11.72 8.72 -0.37
C PRO A 176 12.03 10.10 0.22
N LEU A 177 13.08 10.73 -0.30
CA LEU A 177 13.55 12.05 0.12
C LEU A 177 12.85 13.15 -0.71
N PRO A 178 12.40 14.26 -0.08
CA PRO A 178 11.89 15.42 -0.80
C PRO A 178 12.98 16.15 -1.61
#